data_AF-A0A7Y2VKJ0-F1
#
_entry.id   AF-A0A7Y2VKJ0-F1
#
_cell.length_a   1.000
_cell.length_b   1.000
_cell.length_c   1.000
_cell.angle_alpha   90.00
_cell.angle_beta   90.00
_cell.angle_gamma   90.00
#
_symmetry.space_group_name_H-M   'P 1'
#
loop_
_entity.id
_entity.type
_entity.pdbx_description
1 polymer ?
#
loop_
_entity_poly.entity_id
_entity_poly.type
_entity_poly.pdbx_seq_one_letter_code
_entity_poly.pdbx_strand_id
1 'polypeptide(L)' 'MKTHLRYLIFLSCLAAALLAPLSACSDTASIERVEPPFWWTGFRETELQLMVYGEGVASLEPNLDHTGVEIIR' A
#
# COMPACT_ATOMS: atom_id res chain seq x y z
N MET A 1 -12.09 49.79 -4.29
CA MET A 1 -11.67 48.99 -3.11
C MET A 1 -12.16 47.55 -3.11
N LYS A 2 -13.46 47.25 -3.36
CA LYS A 2 -14.00 45.88 -3.29
C LYS A 2 -13.46 44.89 -4.34
N THR A 3 -13.09 45.36 -5.53
CA THR A 3 -12.53 44.53 -6.62
C THR A 3 -11.10 44.08 -6.33
N HIS A 4 -10.24 44.98 -5.85
CA HIS A 4 -8.87 44.64 -5.44
C HIS A 4 -8.83 43.64 -4.28
N LEU A 5 -9.78 43.72 -3.34
CA LEU A 5 -9.92 42.77 -2.24
C LEU A 5 -10.27 41.36 -2.73
N ARG A 6 -11.11 41.24 -3.76
CA ARG A 6 -11.47 39.94 -4.37
C ARG A 6 -10.30 39.31 -5.11
N TYR A 7 -9.51 40.10 -5.84
CA TYR A 7 -8.30 39.61 -6.50
C TYR A 7 -7.23 39.16 -5.48
N LEU A 8 -7.08 39.89 -4.38
CA LEU A 8 -6.15 39.51 -3.30
C LEU A 8 -6.54 38.19 -2.64
N ILE A 9 -7.84 37.97 -2.36
CA ILE A 9 -8.34 36.70 -1.82
C ILE A 9 -8.14 35.57 -2.83
N PHE A 10 -8.41 35.83 -4.13
CA PHE A 10 -8.23 34.83 -5.17
C PHE A 10 -6.75 34.44 -5.35
N LEU A 11 -5.84 35.42 -5.30
CA LEU A 11 -4.39 35.19 -5.35
C LEU A 11 -3.88 34.45 -4.12
N SER A 12 -4.40 34.73 -2.92
CA SER A 12 -4.00 34.01 -1.71
C SER A 12 -4.51 32.56 -1.71
N CYS A 13 -5.72 32.31 -2.23
CA CYS A 13 -6.24 30.94 -2.41
C CYS A 13 -5.44 30.17 -3.46
N LEU A 14 -5.04 30.81 -4.57
CA LEU A 14 -4.22 30.18 -5.60
C LEU A 14 -2.80 29.85 -5.07
N ALA A 15 -2.21 30.76 -4.30
CA ALA A 15 -0.91 30.53 -3.67
C ALA A 15 -0.97 29.42 -2.60
N ALA A 16 -2.04 29.36 -1.81
CA ALA A 16 -2.25 28.30 -0.82
C ALA A 16 -2.46 26.92 -1.47
N ALA A 17 -3.15 26.86 -2.61
CA ALA A 17 -3.30 25.62 -3.38
C ALA A 17 -1.98 25.16 -4.03
N LEU A 18 -1.10 26.11 -4.40
CA LEU A 18 0.22 25.81 -4.97
C LEU A 18 1.26 25.38 -3.91
N LEU A 19 1.03 25.74 -2.63
CA LEU A 19 1.87 25.38 -1.48
C LEU A 19 1.35 24.15 -0.71
N ALA A 20 0.29 23.49 -1.18
CA ALA A 20 -0.20 22.28 -0.53
C ALA A 20 0.89 21.18 -0.59
N PRO A 21 1.31 20.61 0.54
CA PRO A 21 2.33 19.59 0.54
C PRO A 21 1.78 18.33 -0.15
N LEU A 22 2.41 17.91 -1.26
CA LEU A 22 2.30 16.54 -1.78
C LEU A 22 3.11 15.59 -0.88
N SER A 23 2.76 15.50 0.40
CA SER A 23 3.34 14.49 1.27
C SER A 23 2.55 13.19 1.12
N ALA A 24 2.63 12.58 -0.06
CA ALA A 24 2.40 11.15 -0.20
C ALA A 24 3.76 10.47 -0.03
N CYS A 25 4.22 10.31 1.22
CA CYS A 25 5.22 9.28 1.50
C CYS A 25 4.53 7.94 1.26
N SER A 26 4.67 7.42 0.05
CA SER A 26 4.35 6.03 -0.24
C SER A 26 5.48 5.22 0.38
N ASP A 27 5.36 4.84 1.66
CA ASP A 27 6.20 3.80 2.22
C ASP A 27 6.03 2.57 1.34
N THR A 28 7.12 2.18 0.68
CA THR A 28 7.11 1.03 -0.20
C THR A 28 7.08 -0.19 0.69
N ALA A 29 5.92 -0.85 0.76
CA ALA A 29 5.82 -2.09 1.51
C ALA A 29 6.87 -3.09 1.01
N SER A 30 7.62 -3.68 1.94
CA SER A 30 8.71 -4.61 1.64
C SER A 30 8.45 -5.96 2.29
N ILE A 31 8.83 -7.03 1.60
CA ILE A 31 8.83 -8.39 2.16
C ILE A 31 10.27 -8.72 2.56
N GLU A 32 10.50 -8.90 3.86
CA GLU A 32 11.82 -9.20 4.42
C GLU A 32 12.00 -10.70 4.69
N ARG A 33 10.93 -11.36 5.15
CA ARG A 33 10.96 -12.79 5.49
C ARG A 33 9.59 -13.44 5.29
N VAL A 34 9.61 -14.68 4.83
CA VAL A 34 8.43 -15.55 4.72
C VAL A 34 8.75 -16.85 5.43
N GLU A 35 7.83 -17.31 6.29
CA GLU A 35 7.95 -18.56 7.02
C GLU A 35 6.70 -19.45 6.81
N PRO A 36 6.89 -20.73 6.42
CA PRO A 36 8.13 -21.29 5.89
C PRO A 36 8.51 -20.67 4.52
N PRO A 37 9.80 -20.63 4.15
CA PRO A 37 10.25 -20.01 2.90
C PRO A 37 9.91 -20.83 1.65
N PHE A 38 9.64 -22.12 1.81
CA PHE A 38 9.20 -23.04 0.77
C PHE A 38 8.43 -24.21 1.39
N TRP A 39 7.70 -24.95 0.56
CA TRP A 39 6.96 -26.13 0.95
C TRP A 39 7.05 -27.23 -0.11
N TRP A 40 6.53 -28.42 0.18
CA TRP A 40 6.48 -29.52 -0.78
C TRP A 40 5.05 -30.01 -0.99
N THR A 41 4.84 -30.65 -2.14
CA THR A 41 3.61 -31.39 -2.46
C THR A 41 3.58 -32.75 -1.76
N GLY A 42 2.39 -33.32 -1.62
CA GLY A 42 2.22 -34.71 -1.15
C GLY A 42 2.13 -34.89 0.36
N PHE A 43 2.06 -33.80 1.13
CA PHE A 43 1.68 -33.86 2.54
C PHE A 43 0.22 -34.32 2.68
N ARG A 44 -0.06 -35.02 3.78
CA ARG A 44 -1.45 -35.41 4.14
C ARG A 44 -2.29 -34.19 4.50
N GLU A 45 -1.69 -33.24 5.20
CA GLU A 45 -2.30 -31.94 5.48
C GLU A 45 -2.02 -31.01 4.30
N THR A 46 -3.07 -30.45 3.72
CA THR A 46 -3.00 -29.62 2.51
C THR A 46 -3.07 -28.13 2.82
N GLU A 47 -3.53 -27.77 4.02
CA GLU A 47 -3.57 -26.37 4.45
C GLU A 47 -2.18 -25.92 4.94
N LEU A 48 -1.69 -24.81 4.39
CA LEU A 48 -0.43 -24.19 4.76
C LEU A 48 -0.68 -22.73 5.12
N GLN A 49 -0.32 -22.35 6.35
CA GLN A 49 -0.28 -20.96 6.76
C GLN A 49 1.12 -20.39 6.57
N LEU A 50 1.20 -19.25 5.88
CA LEU A 50 2.44 -18.49 5.74
C LEU A 50 2.43 -17.29 6.68
N MET A 51 3.56 -17.06 7.34
CA MET A 51 3.83 -15.86 8.11
C MET A 51 4.76 -14.95 7.31
N VAL A 52 4.31 -13.74 7.00
CA VAL A 52 5.05 -12.77 6.17
C VAL A 52 5.45 -11.58 7.04
N TYR A 53 6.73 -11.23 7.00
CA TYR A 53 7.31 -10.13 7.75
C TYR A 53 7.86 -9.06 6.82
N GLY A 54 7.64 -7.80 7.18
CA GLY A 54 8.29 -6.64 6.60
C GLY A 54 7.49 -5.36 6.81
N GLU A 55 8.15 -4.21 6.66
CA GLU A 55 7.50 -2.91 6.82
C GLU A 55 6.38 -2.71 5.79
N GLY A 56 5.21 -2.26 6.27
CA GLY A 56 4.03 -2.00 5.41
C GLY A 56 3.34 -3.24 4.83
N VAL A 57 3.81 -4.46 5.08
CA VAL A 57 3.33 -5.68 4.40
C VAL A 57 1.85 -5.98 4.64
N ALA A 58 1.31 -5.59 5.81
CA ALA A 58 -0.10 -5.79 6.14
C ALA A 58 -1.07 -4.99 5.25
N SER A 59 -0.58 -3.98 4.51
CA SER A 59 -1.37 -3.21 3.55
C SER A 59 -1.47 -3.88 2.17
N LEU A 60 -0.68 -4.92 1.92
CA LEU A 60 -0.66 -5.65 0.66
C LEU A 60 -1.76 -6.71 0.63
N GLU A 61 -2.28 -6.97 -0.57
CA GLU A 61 -3.23 -8.07 -0.79
C GLU A 61 -2.52 -9.26 -1.44
N PRO A 62 -2.59 -10.48 -0.86
CA PRO A 62 -1.95 -11.64 -1.43
C PRO A 62 -2.64 -12.05 -2.74
N ASN A 63 -1.83 -12.40 -3.74
CA ASN A 63 -2.29 -12.87 -5.05
C ASN A 63 -1.49 -14.11 -5.46
N LEU A 64 -2.14 -15.05 -6.14
CA LEU A 64 -1.52 -16.28 -6.62
C LEU A 64 -2.07 -16.66 -7.99
N ASP A 65 -1.17 -16.95 -8.92
CA ASP A 65 -1.47 -17.56 -10.22
C ASP A 65 -0.71 -18.88 -10.34
N HIS A 66 -1.25 -19.94 -9.73
CA HIS A 66 -0.68 -21.28 -9.78
C HIS A 66 -1.78 -22.34 -9.70
N THR A 67 -1.82 -23.27 -10.66
CA THR A 67 -2.82 -24.34 -10.68
C THR A 67 -2.68 -25.29 -9.48
N GLY A 68 -3.79 -25.62 -8.83
CA GLY A 68 -3.82 -26.58 -7.71
C GLY A 68 -3.43 -26.00 -6.35
N VAL A 69 -3.27 -24.68 -6.23
CA VAL A 69 -3.07 -23.97 -4.96
C VAL A 69 -4.09 -22.84 -4.89
N GLU A 70 -4.72 -22.66 -3.73
CA GLU A 70 -5.77 -21.67 -3.50
C GLU A 70 -5.45 -20.83 -2.26
N ILE A 71 -5.77 -19.54 -2.31
CA ILE A 71 -5.71 -18.66 -1.14
C ILE A 71 -7.05 -18.76 -0.40
N ILE A 72 -7.01 -19.30 0.81
CA ILE A 72 -8.15 -19.42 1.71
C ILE A 72 -8.16 -18.20 2.64
N ARG A 73 -9.34 -17.59 2.87
CA ARG A 73 -9.54 -16.43 3.77
C ARG A 73 -10.20 -16.84 5.07
#